data_AF-A0A3G7TPP2-F1
#
_entry.id   AF-A0A3G7TPP2-F1
#
_cell.length_a   1.000
_cell.length_b   1.000
_cell.length_c   1.000
_cell.angle_alpha   90.00
_cell.angle_beta   90.00
_cell.angle_gamma   90.00
#
_symmetry.space_group_name_H-M   'P 1'
#
loop_
_entity.id
_entity.type
_entity.pdbx_description
1 polymer ?
#
loop_
_entity_poly.entity_id
_entity_poly.type
_entity_poly.pdbx_seq_one_letter_code
_entity_poly.pdbx_strand_id
1 'polypeptide(L)' 'MNKQYIPLTGIDSLIPCLLIDKNTPLDVLHANSAARLLAVTQVLESLARLDLKDADGADL' A
#
# COMPACT_ATOMS: atom_id res chain seq x y z
N MET A 1 -12.42 11.28 24.67
CA MET A 1 -12.40 11.34 23.18
C MET A 1 -12.01 9.96 22.69
N ASN A 2 -12.95 9.18 22.14
CA ASN A 2 -12.70 7.81 21.71
C ASN A 2 -11.76 7.80 20.49
N LYS A 3 -10.55 7.24 20.63
CA LYS A 3 -9.65 7.00 19.49
C LYS A 3 -10.17 5.80 18.69
N GLN A 4 -10.99 6.07 17.69
CA GLN A 4 -11.51 5.08 16.73
C GLN A 4 -10.42 4.54 15.81
N TYR A 5 -9.45 5.39 15.46
CA TYR A 5 -8.35 5.03 14.57
C TYR A 5 -7.07 4.72 15.33
N ILE A 6 -6.41 3.65 14.93
CA ILE A 6 -5.08 3.25 15.40
C ILE A 6 -4.10 3.48 14.25
N PRO A 7 -3.00 4.24 14.47
CA PRO A 7 -1.98 4.39 13.46
C PRO A 7 -1.19 3.08 13.30
N LEU A 8 -1.05 2.64 12.06
CA LEU A 8 -0.02 1.71 11.64
C LEU A 8 1.24 2.51 11.34
N THR A 9 2.31 2.20 12.06
CA THR A 9 3.64 2.75 11.85
C THR A 9 4.49 1.77 11.05
N GLY A 10 5.52 2.26 10.35
CA GLY A 10 6.51 1.39 9.70
C GLY A 10 7.38 0.66 10.73
N ILE A 11 8.11 -0.36 10.29
CA ILE A 11 9.05 -1.12 11.14
C ILE A 11 10.09 -0.18 11.76
N ASP A 12 10.65 0.72 10.95
CA ASP A 12 11.71 1.65 11.37
C ASP A 12 11.23 3.12 11.46
N SER A 13 9.93 3.39 11.35
CA SER A 13 9.39 4.75 11.32
C SER A 13 8.14 4.89 12.17
N LEU A 14 8.17 5.81 13.13
CA LEU A 14 7.03 6.17 13.98
C LEU A 14 6.01 7.09 13.30
N ILE A 15 6.28 7.54 12.06
CA ILE A 15 5.34 8.35 11.30
C ILE A 15 4.19 7.44 10.85
N PRO A 16 2.91 7.75 11.19
CA PRO A 16 1.77 6.95 10.75
C PRO A 16 1.69 6.89 9.23
N CYS A 17 1.74 5.68 8.65
CA CYS A 17 1.61 5.49 7.21
C CYS A 17 0.20 5.04 6.81
N LEU A 18 -0.56 4.46 7.74
CA LEU A 18 -1.92 3.99 7.53
C LEU A 18 -2.72 4.11 8.83
N LEU A 19 -4.02 4.38 8.74
CA LEU A 19 -4.94 4.37 9.89
C LEU A 19 -5.85 3.14 9.80
N ILE A 20 -5.96 2.41 10.91
CA ILE A 20 -6.85 1.25 11.07
C ILE A 20 -8.04 1.68 11.91
N ASP A 21 -9.26 1.53 11.38
CA ASP A 21 -10.47 1.68 12.18
C ASP A 21 -10.69 0.42 13.02
N LYS A 22 -10.49 0.53 14.33
CA LYS A 22 -10.60 -0.62 15.25
C LYS A 22 -12.05 -1.07 15.48
N ASN A 23 -13.02 -0.25 15.10
CA ASN A 23 -14.44 -0.55 15.26
C ASN A 23 -15.02 -1.22 13.99
N THR A 24 -14.23 -1.34 12.93
CA THR A 24 -14.63 -2.03 11.69
C THR A 24 -14.55 -3.55 11.88
N PRO A 25 -15.54 -4.32 11.38
CA PRO A 25 -15.47 -5.77 11.35
C PRO A 25 -14.19 -6.29 10.67
N LEU A 26 -13.65 -7.41 11.18
CA LEU A 26 -12.36 -7.94 10.73
C LEU A 26 -12.36 -8.33 9.25
N ASP A 27 -13.46 -8.89 8.76
CA ASP A 27 -13.66 -9.26 7.35
C ASP A 27 -13.61 -8.04 6.43
N VAL A 28 -14.27 -6.94 6.82
CA VAL A 28 -14.26 -5.67 6.09
C VAL A 28 -12.85 -5.07 6.10
N LEU A 29 -12.15 -5.13 7.24
CA LEU A 29 -10.78 -4.64 7.34
C LEU A 29 -9.83 -5.46 6.46
N HIS A 30 -9.97 -6.78 6.47
CA HIS A 30 -9.17 -7.69 5.66
C HIS A 30 -9.41 -7.48 4.15
N ALA A 31 -10.67 -7.43 3.73
CA ALA A 31 -11.03 -7.20 2.32
C ALA A 31 -10.47 -5.87 1.79
N ASN A 32 -10.61 -4.79 2.57
CA ASN A 32 -10.05 -3.48 2.22
C ASN A 32 -8.51 -3.50 2.18
N SER A 33 -7.88 -4.19 3.12
CA SER A 33 -6.41 -4.32 3.16
C SER A 33 -5.91 -5.07 1.93
N ALA A 34 -6.53 -6.20 1.58
CA ALA A 34 -6.18 -6.99 0.40
C ALA A 34 -6.35 -6.19 -0.89
N ALA A 35 -7.48 -5.48 -1.05
CA ALA A 35 -7.73 -4.65 -2.22
C ALA A 35 -6.68 -3.54 -2.41
N ARG A 36 -6.30 -2.86 -1.31
CA ARG A 36 -5.29 -1.80 -1.36
C ARG A 36 -3.89 -2.34 -1.65
N LEU A 37 -3.50 -3.45 -1.03
CA LEU A 37 -2.20 -4.07 -1.28
C LEU A 37 -2.12 -4.54 -2.74
N LEU A 38 -3.18 -5.15 -3.27
CA LEU A 38 -3.25 -5.54 -4.67
C LEU A 38 -3.08 -4.34 -5.61
N ALA A 39 -3.82 -3.25 -5.37
CA ALA A 39 -3.73 -2.05 -6.19
C ALA A 39 -2.30 -1.46 -6.18
N VAL A 40 -1.67 -1.39 -5.01
CA VAL A 40 -0.27 -0.93 -4.88
C VAL A 40 0.67 -1.83 -5.66
N THR A 41 0.55 -3.15 -5.54
CA THR A 41 1.36 -4.10 -6.30
C THR A 41 1.20 -3.91 -7.80
N GLN A 42 -0.04 -3.78 -8.29
CA GLN A 42 -0.31 -3.55 -9.71
C GLN A 42 0.33 -2.26 -10.23
N VAL A 43 0.29 -1.18 -9.44
CA VAL A 43 0.96 0.08 -9.77
C VAL A 43 2.47 -0.11 -9.81
N LEU A 44 3.06 -0.74 -8.80
CA LEU A 44 4.51 -1.00 -8.75
C LEU A 44 4.98 -1.88 -9.90
N GLU A 45 4.21 -2.91 -10.25
CA GLU A 45 4.48 -3.74 -11.42
C GLU A 45 4.39 -2.96 -12.73
N SER A 46 3.42 -2.04 -12.86
CA SER A 46 3.31 -1.16 -14.03
C SER A 46 4.54 -0.26 -14.14
N LEU A 47 4.96 0.35 -13.03
CA LEU A 47 6.17 1.19 -12.98
C LEU A 47 7.44 0.40 -13.31
N ALA A 48 7.60 -0.80 -12.77
CA ALA A 48 8.74 -1.67 -13.07
C ALA A 48 8.80 -2.07 -14.56
N ARG A 49 7.64 -2.25 -15.21
CA ARG A 49 7.56 -2.52 -16.65
C ARG A 49 7.91 -1.30 -17.50
N LEU A 50 7.60 -0.09 -17.04
CA LEU A 50 8.00 1.14 -17.73
C LEU A 50 9.52 1.33 -17.69
N ASP A 51 10.13 1.12 -16.52
CA ASP A 51 11.59 1.23 -16.34
C ASP A 51 12.36 0.26 -17.27
N LEU A 52 11.90 -0.99 -17.39
CA LEU A 52 12.47 -1.96 -18.32
C LEU A 52 12.35 -1.52 -19.79
N LYS A 53 11.26 -0.85 -20.16
CA LYS A 53 11.03 -0.41 -21.54
C LYS A 53 11.94 0.76 -21.93
N ASP A 54 12.27 1.63 -20.97
CA ASP A 54 13.20 2.73 -21.20
C ASP A 54 14.66 2.24 -21.32
N ALA A 55 15.01 1.11 -20.69
CA ALA A 55 16.33 0.48 -20.81
C ALA A 55 16.54 -0.23 -22.17
N ASP A 56 15.48 -0.75 -22.80
CA ASP A 56 15.53 -1.44 -24.11
C ASP A 56 15.69 -0.45 -25.30
N GLY A 57 15.39 0.84 -25.09
CA GLY A 57 15.50 1.88 -26.11
C GLY A 57 16.88 2.54 -26.25
N ALA A 58 17.86 2.15 -25.44
CA ALA A 58 19.21 2.74 -25.43
C ALA A 58 20.24 2.00 -26.31
N ASP A 59 19.81 1.00 -27.09
CA ASP A 59 20.69 0.22 -27.97
C ASP A 59 20.31 0.43 -29.45
N LEU A 60 20.66 1.60 -30.01
CA LEU A 60 21.00 1.80 -31.44
C LEU A 60 21.76 3.12 -31.69
#